data_AF-A0A8T6TAC4-F1
#
_entry.id   AF-A0A8T6TAC4-F1
#
_cell.length_a   1.000
_cell.length_b   1.000
_cell.length_c   1.000
_cell.angle_alpha   90.00
_cell.angle_beta   90.00
_cell.angle_gamma   90.00
#
_symmetry.space_group_name_H-M   'P 1'
#
loop_
_entity.id
_entity.type
_entity.pdbx_description
1 polymer ?
#
loop_
_entity_poly.entity_id
_entity_poly.type
_entity_poly.pdbx_seq_one_letter_code
_entity_poly.pdbx_strand_id
1 'polypeptide(L)'
;LRKGVKFHDGVEFTADDVVFTYEAYTDPSTPTPYGSIFGPVESVEAVDPYTVRVTYSEPFAPALESWGVGMMPRHLLEGENIGESKYNRAP
;
A
#
# COMPACT_ATOMS: atom_id res chain seq x y z
N LEU A 1 -2.20 -10.77 7.39
CA LEU A 1 -1.18 -11.00 6.34
C LEU A 1 -0.58 -12.38 6.48
N ARG A 2 -0.11 -12.98 5.38
CA ARG A 2 0.59 -14.28 5.43
C ARG A 2 2.01 -14.07 5.97
N LYS A 3 2.45 -14.92 6.90
CA LYS A 3 3.79 -14.82 7.50
C LYS A 3 4.85 -15.42 6.59
N GLY A 4 6.07 -14.88 6.63
CA GLY A 4 7.22 -15.38 5.86
C GLY A 4 7.15 -15.07 4.35
N VAL A 5 6.24 -14.19 3.92
CA VAL A 5 6.25 -13.65 2.56
C VAL A 5 7.40 -12.65 2.43
N LYS A 6 8.09 -12.68 1.31
CA LYS A 6 9.23 -11.80 1.03
C LYS A 6 9.07 -11.11 -0.31
N PHE A 7 9.59 -9.89 -0.40
CA PHE A 7 9.84 -9.23 -1.68
C PHE A 7 10.98 -9.93 -2.42
N HIS A 8 11.18 -9.57 -3.69
CA HIS A 8 12.19 -10.20 -4.55
C HIS A 8 13.63 -9.98 -4.06
N ASP A 9 13.88 -8.95 -3.26
CA ASP A 9 15.17 -8.68 -2.61
C ASP A 9 15.38 -9.44 -1.29
N GLY A 10 14.39 -10.24 -0.88
CA GLY A 10 14.44 -11.10 0.30
C GLY A 10 14.00 -10.45 1.62
N VAL A 11 13.64 -9.17 1.60
CA VAL A 11 13.07 -8.46 2.77
C VAL A 11 11.65 -8.97 3.03
N GLU A 12 11.29 -9.12 4.30
CA GLU A 12 9.98 -9.61 4.72
C GLU A 12 8.88 -8.57 4.47
N PHE A 13 7.74 -9.04 3.94
CA PHE A 13 6.54 -8.22 3.72
C PHE A 13 5.75 -8.10 5.03
N THR A 14 5.46 -6.87 5.45
CA THR A 14 4.74 -6.57 6.70
C THR A 14 3.53 -5.66 6.48
N ALA A 15 2.78 -5.41 7.56
CA ALA A 15 1.68 -4.45 7.58
C ALA A 15 2.11 -3.02 7.20
N ASP A 16 3.36 -2.64 7.48
CA ASP A 16 3.86 -1.30 7.15
C ASP A 16 3.93 -1.07 5.64
N ASP A 17 4.21 -2.12 4.85
CA ASP A 17 4.21 -2.05 3.39
C ASP A 17 2.79 -1.82 2.85
N VAL A 18 1.77 -2.36 3.51
CA VAL A 18 0.36 -2.15 3.13
C VAL A 18 -0.06 -0.70 3.41
N VAL A 19 0.29 -0.16 4.57
CA VAL A 19 0.04 1.25 4.92
C VAL A 19 0.75 2.16 3.93
N PHE A 20 2.04 1.93 3.69
CA PHE A 20 2.82 2.68 2.71
C PHE A 20 2.20 2.61 1.31
N THR A 21 1.73 1.43 0.88
CA THR A 21 1.07 1.26 -0.41
C THR A 21 -0.15 2.15 -0.54
N TYR A 22 -1.01 2.18 0.48
CA TYR A 22 -2.19 3.04 0.51
C TYR A 22 -1.81 4.53 0.45
N GLU A 23 -0.86 4.96 1.28
CA GLU A 23 -0.39 6.35 1.32
C GLU A 23 0.17 6.77 -0.04
N ALA A 24 1.02 5.95 -0.62
CA ALA A 24 1.61 6.19 -1.93
C ALA A 24 0.55 6.35 -3.04
N TYR A 25 -0.51 5.53 -3.03
CA TYR A 25 -1.59 5.66 -4.01
C TYR A 25 -2.48 6.87 -3.79
N THR A 26 -2.71 7.27 -2.53
CA THR A 26 -3.64 8.35 -2.18
C THR A 26 -2.96 9.71 -2.02
N ASP A 27 -1.63 9.75 -2.01
CA ASP A 27 -0.85 10.98 -2.05
C ASP A 27 -1.14 11.75 -3.35
N PRO A 28 -1.65 13.00 -3.27
CA PRO A 28 -1.93 13.83 -4.45
C PRO A 28 -0.72 14.13 -5.34
N SER A 29 0.51 13.98 -4.81
CA SER A 29 1.76 14.18 -5.55
C SER A 29 2.17 12.94 -6.35
N THR A 30 1.64 11.75 -6.03
CA THR A 30 1.91 10.54 -6.81
C THR A 30 1.09 10.58 -8.10
N PRO A 31 1.73 10.52 -9.29
CA PRO A 31 1.04 10.60 -10.57
C PRO A 31 0.37 9.26 -10.93
N THR A 32 -0.66 8.87 -10.18
CA THR A 32 -1.36 7.59 -10.32
C THR A 32 -2.88 7.78 -10.44
N PRO A 33 -3.55 7.07 -11.35
CA PRO A 33 -5.01 7.11 -11.46
C PRO A 33 -5.71 6.27 -10.38
N TYR A 34 -4.95 5.54 -9.57
CA TYR A 34 -5.47 4.50 -8.69
C TYR A 34 -5.81 4.98 -7.26
N GLY A 35 -5.54 6.24 -6.89
CA GLY A 35 -5.80 6.72 -5.53
C GLY A 35 -7.26 6.59 -5.08
N SER A 36 -8.21 6.73 -6.00
CA SER A 36 -9.64 6.67 -5.68
C SER A 36 -10.20 5.25 -5.52
N ILE A 37 -9.45 4.19 -5.86
CA ILE A 37 -9.99 2.81 -5.83
C ILE A 37 -10.32 2.35 -4.42
N PHE A 38 -9.64 2.91 -3.41
CA PHE A 38 -9.82 2.56 -2.00
C PHE A 38 -11.17 3.06 -1.46
N GLY A 39 -11.85 3.99 -2.14
CA GLY A 39 -13.13 4.52 -1.68
C GLY A 39 -12.99 5.44 -0.46
N PRO A 40 -14.00 5.48 0.43
CA PRO A 40 -14.05 6.41 1.57
C PRO A 40 -13.28 5.86 2.78
N VAL A 41 -12.00 5.55 2.59
CA VAL A 41 -11.11 5.15 3.69
C VAL A 41 -10.87 6.35 4.61
N GLU A 42 -11.16 6.16 5.90
CA GLU A 42 -10.92 7.13 6.96
C GLU A 42 -9.53 6.94 7.58
N SER A 43 -9.10 5.69 7.82
CA SER A 43 -7.77 5.39 8.35
C SER A 43 -7.27 4.00 7.97
N VAL A 44 -5.94 3.85 7.95
CA VAL A 44 -5.23 2.59 7.71
C VAL A 44 -4.12 2.48 8.74
N GLU A 45 -4.14 1.40 9.52
CA GLU A 45 -3.23 1.23 10.66
C GLU A 45 -2.57 -0.15 10.60
N ALA A 46 -1.25 -0.19 10.76
CA ALA A 46 -0.53 -1.41 11.11
C ALA A 46 -0.69 -1.66 12.62
N VAL A 47 -1.56 -2.59 12.99
CA VAL A 47 -1.85 -2.91 14.41
C VAL A 47 -0.75 -3.79 15.00
N ASP A 48 -0.19 -4.65 14.16
CA ASP A 48 0.99 -5.48 14.41
C ASP A 48 1.64 -5.84 13.05
N PRO A 49 2.82 -6.49 13.00
CA PRO A 49 3.53 -6.75 11.74
C PRO A 49 2.74 -7.53 10.69
N TYR A 50 1.67 -8.23 11.06
CA TYR A 50 0.86 -9.06 10.17
C TYR A 50 -0.63 -8.71 10.18
N THR A 51 -1.03 -7.61 10.82
CA THR A 51 -2.43 -7.17 10.91
C THR A 51 -2.58 -5.72 10.51
N VAL A 52 -3.42 -5.48 9.51
CA VAL A 52 -3.81 -4.14 9.07
C VAL A 52 -5.27 -3.92 9.44
N ARG A 53 -5.57 -2.76 10.02
CA ARG A 53 -6.95 -2.29 10.24
C ARG A 53 -7.23 -1.16 9.25
N VAL A 54 -8.32 -1.30 8.52
CA VAL A 54 -8.84 -0.26 7.62
C VAL A 54 -10.19 0.18 8.16
N THR A 55 -10.34 1.48 8.38
CA THR A 55 -11.59 2.11 8.80
C THR A 55 -12.16 2.89 7.63
N TYR A 56 -13.46 2.76 7.39
CA TYR A 56 -14.18 3.50 6.35
C TYR A 56 -15.20 4.41 7.00
N SER A 57 -15.38 5.62 6.45
CA SER A 57 -16.35 6.58 6.97
C SER A 57 -17.80 6.20 6.66
N GLU A 58 -18.02 5.33 5.67
CA GLU A 58 -19.32 4.78 5.30
C GLU A 58 -19.20 3.36 4.72
N PRO A 59 -20.27 2.55 4.71
CA PRO A 59 -20.25 1.23 4.11
C PRO A 59 -19.83 1.27 2.64
N PHE A 60 -18.74 0.56 2.31
CA PHE A 60 -18.20 0.50 0.95
C PHE A 60 -18.22 -0.94 0.43
N ALA A 61 -19.13 -1.23 -0.50
CA ALA A 61 -19.34 -2.58 -1.01
C ALA A 61 -18.07 -3.24 -1.63
N PRO A 62 -17.24 -2.53 -2.42
CA PRO A 62 -16.04 -3.13 -3.02
C PRO A 62 -14.81 -3.07 -2.09
N ALA A 63 -14.99 -2.85 -0.78
CA ALA A 63 -13.91 -2.69 0.19
C ALA A 63 -12.91 -3.84 0.25
N LEU A 64 -13.26 -5.07 -0.14
CA LEU A 64 -12.29 -6.16 -0.18
C LEU A 64 -11.53 -6.19 -1.52
N GLU A 65 -12.21 -5.87 -2.62
CA GLU A 65 -11.64 -5.87 -3.96
C GLU A 65 -10.64 -4.72 -4.14
N SER A 66 -10.92 -3.55 -3.56
CA SER A 66 -10.06 -2.36 -3.68
C SER A 66 -8.65 -2.57 -3.13
N TRP A 67 -8.46 -3.50 -2.19
CA TRP A 67 -7.16 -3.87 -1.61
C TRP A 67 -6.46 -5.01 -2.35
N GLY A 68 -7.01 -5.46 -3.48
CA GLY A 68 -6.39 -6.46 -4.37
C GLY A 68 -5.23 -5.95 -5.21
N VAL A 69 -4.72 -4.74 -4.95
CA VAL A 69 -3.57 -4.15 -5.66
C VAL A 69 -2.25 -4.82 -5.29
N GLY A 70 -1.22 -4.56 -6.10
CA GLY A 70 0.15 -4.94 -5.76
C GLY A 70 0.66 -4.14 -4.57
N MET A 71 1.33 -4.81 -3.63
CA MET A 71 1.95 -4.16 -2.48
C MET A 71 3.34 -3.65 -2.85
N MET A 72 3.64 -2.42 -2.45
CA MET A 72 4.92 -1.75 -2.70
C MET A 72 5.89 -1.96 -1.53
N PRO A 73 7.18 -2.24 -1.79
CA PRO A 73 8.19 -2.40 -0.74
C PRO A 73 8.55 -1.05 -0.13
N ARG A 74 8.07 -0.78 1.09
CA ARG A 74 8.31 0.50 1.79
C ARG A 74 9.79 0.78 1.91
N HIS A 75 10.60 -0.22 2.26
CA HIS A 75 12.05 -0.06 2.48
C HIS A 75 12.85 0.35 1.24
N LEU A 76 12.28 0.24 0.03
CA LEU A 76 12.93 0.68 -1.21
C LEU A 76 12.41 2.02 -1.73
N LEU A 77 11.22 2.44 -1.31
CA LEU A 77 10.48 3.56 -1.90
C LEU A 77 10.18 4.69 -0.90
N GLU A 78 10.31 4.44 0.39
CA GLU A 78 10.17 5.48 1.41
C GLU A 78 11.21 6.59 1.21
N GLY A 79 10.72 7.82 1.04
CA GLY A 79 11.55 9.00 0.78
C GLY A 79 11.96 9.20 -0.69
N GLU A 80 11.58 8.30 -1.60
CA GLU A 80 11.79 8.44 -3.04
C GLU A 80 10.60 9.15 -3.70
N ASN A 81 10.84 9.82 -4.83
CA ASN A 81 9.75 10.24 -5.70
C ASN A 81 9.24 9.01 -6.47
N ILE A 82 8.08 8.50 -6.07
CA ILE A 82 7.49 7.27 -6.63
C ILE A 82 7.31 7.37 -8.16
N GLY A 83 6.96 8.55 -8.68
CA GLY A 83 6.79 8.77 -10.12
C GLY A 83 8.10 8.66 -10.93
N GLU A 84 9.24 8.90 -10.29
CA GLU A 84 10.56 8.92 -10.92
C GLU A 84 11.45 7.73 -10.50
N SER A 85 10.95 6.88 -9.61
CA SER A 85 11.68 5.74 -9.06
C SER A 85 12.26 4.84 -10.16
N LYS A 86 13.54 4.45 -10.00
CA LYS A 86 14.24 3.54 -10.93
C LYS A 86 13.50 2.20 -11.09
N TYR A 87 12.77 1.77 -10.07
CA TYR A 87 12.03 0.51 -10.06
C TYR A 87 10.83 0.53 -11.03
N ASN A 88 10.36 1.71 -11.47
CA ASN A 88 9.32 1.82 -12.50
C ASN A 88 9.78 1.28 -13.87
N ARG A 89 11.09 1.21 -14.11
CA ARG A 89 11.70 0.70 -15.34
C ARG A 89 12.54 -0.57 -15.13
N ALA A 90 12.71 -0.99 -13.88
CA ALA A 90 13.45 -2.18 -13.48
C ALA A 90 12.75 -2.82 -12.25
N PRO A 91 11.55 -3.39 -12.45
CA PRO A 91 10.71 -3.93 -11.38
C PRO A 91 11.24 -5.26 -10.80
#